data_AF-A0AA95FUH0-F1
#
_entry.id   AF-A0AA95FUH0-F1
#
_cell.length_a   1.000
_cell.length_b   1.000
_cell.length_c   1.000
_cell.angle_alpha   90.00
_cell.angle_beta   90.00
_cell.angle_gamma   90.00
#
_symmetry.space_group_name_H-M   'P 1'
#
loop_
_entity.id
_entity.type
_entity.pdbx_description
1 polymer ?
#
loop_
_entity_poly.entity_id
_entity_poly.type
_entity_poly.pdbx_seq_one_letter_code
_entity_poly.pdbx_strand_id
1 'polypeptide(L)' 'MSTTIDCDTCVVRGLECHDCVVTVLLGLPPELTMEDEERRALQVLADGGLVPPLRLVSPVEGPAIESA' A
#
# COMPACT_ATOMS: atom_id res chain seq x y z
N MET A 1 18.40 6.47 -16.81
CA MET A 1 17.27 7.08 -17.53
C MET A 1 16.06 6.91 -16.64
N SER A 2 15.47 8.00 -16.12
CA SER A 2 14.38 7.92 -15.14
C SER A 2 13.07 8.40 -15.78
N THR A 3 12.00 7.64 -15.53
CA THR A 3 10.63 8.01 -15.87
C THR A 3 9.94 8.44 -14.57
N THR A 4 9.37 9.65 -14.53
CA THR A 4 8.64 10.19 -13.38
C THR A 4 7.15 10.09 -13.65
N ILE A 5 6.40 9.50 -12.72
CA ILE A 5 4.94 9.38 -12.76
C ILE A 5 4.38 10.28 -11.67
N ASP A 6 3.60 11.29 -12.05
CA ASP A 6 2.92 12.19 -11.12
C ASP A 6 1.47 11.76 -10.95
N CYS A 7 1.17 11.12 -9.82
CA CYS A 7 -0.18 10.69 -9.49
C CYS A 7 -1.10 11.87 -9.16
N ASP A 8 -0.60 13.04 -8.76
CA ASP A 8 -1.44 14.17 -8.34
C ASP A 8 -2.08 14.90 -9.52
N THR A 9 -1.47 14.80 -10.71
CA THR A 9 -2.01 15.37 -11.95
C THR A 9 -2.60 14.33 -12.91
N CYS A 10 -2.64 13.05 -12.51
CA CYS A 10 -3.11 11.96 -13.35
C CYS A 10 -4.64 11.98 -13.54
N VAL A 11 -5.11 12.23 -14.77
CA VAL A 11 -6.53 12.37 -15.11
C VAL A 11 -7.36 11.08 -14.96
N VAL A 12 -6.69 9.92 -14.92
CA VAL A 12 -7.36 8.62 -14.70
C VAL A 12 -7.27 8.13 -13.24
N ARG A 13 -6.66 8.92 -12.34
CA ARG A 13 -6.54 8.57 -10.92
C ARG A 13 -7.93 8.36 -10.32
N GLY A 14 -8.11 7.23 -9.65
CA GLY A 14 -9.38 6.81 -9.05
C GLY A 14 -10.36 6.15 -10.01
N LEU A 15 -10.27 6.42 -11.33
CA LEU A 15 -11.12 5.78 -12.34
C LEU A 15 -10.59 4.41 -12.75
N GLU A 16 -9.31 4.33 -13.10
CA GLU A 16 -8.67 3.11 -13.60
C GLU A 16 -7.53 2.65 -12.69
N CYS A 17 -7.39 3.24 -11.50
CA CYS A 17 -6.29 2.91 -10.56
C CYS A 17 -6.23 1.42 -10.19
N HIS A 18 -7.34 0.70 -10.24
CA HIS A 18 -7.37 -0.74 -9.98
C HIS A 18 -6.64 -1.60 -11.02
N ASP A 19 -6.44 -1.07 -12.24
CA ASP A 19 -5.70 -1.70 -13.34
C ASP A 19 -4.33 -1.02 -13.55
N CYS A 20 -3.99 -0.06 -12.70
CA CYS A 20 -2.73 0.65 -12.73
C CYS A 20 -1.63 -0.18 -12.02
N VAL A 21 -0.70 -0.74 -12.79
CA VAL A 21 0.41 -1.58 -12.28
C VAL A 21 1.51 -0.81 -11.53
N VAL A 22 1.35 0.50 -11.30
CA VAL A 22 2.39 1.36 -10.70
C VAL A 22 2.79 0.89 -9.30
N THR A 23 1.83 0.54 -8.43
CA THR A 23 2.15 0.04 -7.08
C THR A 23 2.80 -1.35 -7.11
N VAL A 24 2.54 -2.14 -8.16
CA VAL A 24 3.21 -3.44 -8.37
C VAL A 24 4.66 -3.24 -8.80
N LEU A 25 4.91 -2.29 -9.71
CA LEU A 25 6.25 -2.03 -10.25
C LEU A 25 7.15 -1.24 -9.29
N LEU A 26 6.58 -0.31 -8.53
CA LEU A 26 7.34 0.60 -7.65
C LEU A 26 7.27 0.22 -6.17
N GLY A 27 6.42 -0.74 -5.80
CA GLY A 27 6.14 -1.09 -4.41
C GLY A 27 5.29 -0.04 -3.69
N LEU A 28 4.91 -0.32 -2.45
CA LEU A 28 4.38 0.71 -1.56
C LEU A 28 5.50 1.72 -1.24
N PRO A 29 5.19 3.02 -1.15
CA PRO A 29 6.14 4.01 -0.63
C PRO A 29 6.72 3.53 0.70
N PRO A 30 8.05 3.68 0.92
CA PRO A 30 8.71 3.21 2.13
C PRO A 30 8.21 3.93 3.40
N GLU A 31 7.56 5.08 3.22
CA GLU A 31 6.95 5.90 4.26
C GLU A 31 5.65 5.30 4.82
N LEU A 32 5.03 4.35 4.12
CA LEU A 32 3.79 3.70 4.55
C LEU A 32 4.08 2.60 5.56
N THR A 33 4.65 2.98 6.70
CA THR A 33 4.82 2.12 7.86
C THR A 33 3.69 2.37 8.85
N MET A 34 3.07 1.31 9.36
CA MET A 34 2.11 1.41 10.47
C MET A 34 2.84 1.11 11.77
N GLU A 35 2.99 2.13 12.61
CA GLU A 35 3.51 2.00 13.96
C GLU A 35 2.56 1.19 14.84
N ASP A 36 3.09 0.70 15.96
CA ASP A 36 2.32 -0.14 16.88
C ASP A 36 1.11 0.59 17.48
N GLU A 37 1.21 1.90 17.68
CA GLU A 37 0.11 2.70 18.23
C GLU A 37 -1.02 2.88 17.20
N GLU A 38 -0.68 3.17 15.95
CA GLU A 38 -1.65 3.27 14.87
C GLU A 38 -2.38 1.95 14.65
N ARG A 39 -1.64 0.83 14.75
CA ARG A 39 -2.21 -0.52 14.72
C ARG A 39 -3.21 -0.74 15.85
N ARG A 40 -2.85 -0.38 17.08
CA ARG A 40 -3.74 -0.48 18.25
C ARG A 40 -4.99 0.36 18.07
N ALA A 41 -4.86 1.60 17.61
CA ALA A 41 -5.98 2.50 17.37
C ALA A 41 -6.97 1.90 16.36
N LEU A 42 -6.46 1.41 15.22
CA LEU A 42 -7.26 0.72 14.21
C LEU A 42 -7.96 -0.53 14.77
N GLN A 43 -7.30 -1.24 15.69
CA GLN A 43 -7.86 -2.45 16.30
C GLN A 43 -9.04 -2.12 17.23
N VAL A 44 -8.93 -1.06 18.04
CA VAL A 44 -10.04 -0.55 18.87
C VAL A 44 -11.24 -0.15 18.01
N LEU A 45 -10.99 0.53 16.87
CA LEU A 45 -12.06 0.90 15.94
C LEU A 45 -12.72 -0.33 15.30
N ALA A 46 -11.94 -1.35 14.97
CA ALA A 46 -12.44 -2.60 14.40
C ALA A 46 -13.28 -3.40 15.40
N ASP A 47 -12.82 -3.51 16.65
CA ASP A 47 -13.55 -4.16 17.74
C ASP A 47 -14.88 -3.46 18.04
N GLY A 48 -14.92 -2.13 17.86
CA GLY A 48 -16.14 -1.32 17.94
C GLY A 48 -17.03 -1.36 16.68
N GLY A 49 -16.61 -2.03 15.61
CA GLY A 49 -17.36 -2.13 14.34
C GLY A 49 -17.36 -0.86 13.48
N LEU A 50 -16.49 0.11 13.76
CA LEU A 50 -16.38 1.37 13.01
C LEU A 50 -15.56 1.23 11.73
N VAL A 51 -14.70 0.20 11.66
CA VAL A 51 -13.94 -0.18 10.47
C VAL A 51 -14.02 -1.70 10.28
N PRO A 52 -13.75 -2.22 9.06
CA PRO A 52 -13.66 -3.65 8.83
C PRO A 52 -12.58 -4.31 9.71
N PRO A 53 -12.71 -5.62 10.04
CA PRO A 53 -11.70 -6.34 10.80
C PRO A 53 -10.32 -6.26 10.15
N LEU A 54 -9.29 -6.03 10.95
CA LEU A 54 -7.91 -5.93 10.47
C LEU A 54 -7.42 -7.27 9.93
N ARG A 55 -7.00 -7.28 8.66
CA ARG A 55 -6.42 -8.45 7.95
C ARG A 55 -4.95 -8.20 7.65
N LEU A 56 -4.19 -7.81 8.67
CA LEU A 56 -2.77 -7.52 8.53
C LEU A 56 -2.02 -8.80 8.18
N VAL A 57 -1.09 -8.71 7.23
CA VAL A 57 -0.18 -9.80 6.88
C VAL A 57 1.21 -9.45 7.39
N SER A 58 1.92 -10.43 7.96
CA SER A 58 3.32 -10.26 8.28
C SER A 58 4.11 -10.16 6.97
N PRO A 59 4.96 -9.14 6.79
CA PRO A 59 5.87 -9.10 5.66
C PRO A 59 6.70 -10.37 5.67
N VAL A 60 6.66 -11.11 4.56
CA VAL A 60 7.55 -12.24 4.32
C VAL A 60 8.61 -11.78 3.33
N GLU A 61 9.83 -12.27 3.53
CA GLU A 61 10.92 -11.99 2.60
C GLU A 61 10.54 -12.55 1.22
N GLY A 62 10.45 -11.64 0.24
CA GLY A 62 10.08 -12.00 -1.13
C GLY A 62 11.19 -12.83 -1.81
N PRO A 63 10.86 -13.56 -2.88
CA PRO A 63 11.88 -14.23 -3.68
C PRO A 63 12.91 -13.21 -4.19
N ALA A 64 14.19 -13.57 -4.13
CA ALA A 64 15.25 -12.78 -4.75
C ALA A 64 15.03 -12.78 -6.27
N ILE A 65 14.45 -11.70 -6.80
CA ILE A 65 14.30 -11.50 -8.24
C ILE A 65 15.65 -11.02 -8.76
N GLU A 66 16.47 -11.94 -9.28
CA GLU A 66 17.63 -11.56 -10.09
C GLU A 66 17.12 -11.00 -11.43
N SER A 67 17.28 -9.69 -11.62
CA SER A 67 17.05 -9.05 -12.92
C SER A 67 18.05 -9.61 -13.93
N ALA A 68 17.54 -10.25 -14.98
CA ALA A 68 18.31 -10.76 -16.11
C ALA A 68 18.93 -9.65 -16.95
#